data_AF-A0A939HTK0-F1
#
_entry.id   AF-A0A939HTK0-F1
#
_cell.length_a   1.000
_cell.length_b   1.000
_cell.length_c   1.000
_cell.angle_alpha   90.00
_cell.angle_beta   90.00
_cell.angle_gamma   90.00
#
_symmetry.space_group_name_H-M   'P 1'
#
loop_
_entity.id
_entity.type
_entity.pdbx_description
1 polymer ?
#
loop_
_entity_poly.entity_id
_entity_poly.type
_entity_poly.pdbx_seq_one_letter_code
_entity_poly.pdbx_strand_id
1 'polypeptide(L)'
;MQQGFFYDFSNYGSYARLTDDGLTQWHPAFLELADNLDGCAEKYKSFCSRYKPRAKSDRRSHWGCNLLPKILKVKPQQESRGQMLLPWVQRAQTLDLDDIVTAALDFVRANSYAYEVALEKFY
;
A
#
# COMPACT_ATOMS: atom_id res chain seq x y z
N MET A 1 -1.00 17.54 -4.66
CA MET A 1 -2.16 17.47 -5.57
C MET A 1 -1.64 17.30 -6.97
N GLN A 2 -2.26 16.43 -7.78
CA GLN A 2 -1.93 16.37 -9.21
C GLN A 2 -2.53 17.59 -9.91
N GLN A 3 -1.79 18.18 -10.86
CA GLN A 3 -2.32 19.28 -11.68
C GLN A 3 -3.53 18.77 -12.48
N GLY A 4 -4.63 19.52 -12.45
CA GLY A 4 -5.87 19.17 -13.16
C GLY A 4 -6.84 18.28 -12.39
N PHE A 5 -6.43 17.64 -11.29
CA PHE A 5 -7.34 16.84 -10.45
C PHE A 5 -7.96 17.70 -9.35
N PHE A 6 -9.29 17.86 -9.39
CA PHE A 6 -10.06 18.50 -8.34
C PHE A 6 -10.86 17.46 -7.57
N TYR A 7 -10.77 17.49 -6.24
CA TYR A 7 -11.55 16.62 -5.39
C TYR A 7 -12.62 17.47 -4.69
N ASP A 8 -13.87 17.27 -5.08
CA ASP A 8 -15.02 18.07 -4.61
C ASP A 8 -15.17 18.03 -3.08
N PHE A 9 -14.69 16.97 -2.43
CA PHE A 9 -14.75 16.82 -0.98
C PHE A 9 -13.44 17.23 -0.27
N SER A 10 -12.44 17.77 -0.97
CA SER A 10 -11.24 18.33 -0.33
C SER A 10 -11.46 19.78 0.06
N ASN A 11 -11.33 20.07 1.34
CA ASN A 11 -11.43 21.43 1.85
C ASN A 11 -10.42 22.39 1.17
N TYR A 12 -9.24 21.89 0.80
CA TYR A 12 -8.18 22.67 0.16
C TYR A 12 -8.58 23.30 -1.19
N GLY A 13 -9.43 22.62 -1.97
CA GLY A 13 -9.89 23.14 -3.24
C GLY A 13 -10.81 24.35 -3.08
N SER A 14 -11.62 24.35 -2.01
CA SER A 14 -12.63 25.37 -1.75
C SER A 14 -12.03 26.73 -1.39
N TYR A 15 -10.99 26.75 -0.54
CA TYR A 15 -10.27 27.99 -0.19
C TYR A 15 -9.56 28.64 -1.38
N ALA A 16 -9.03 27.83 -2.31
CA ALA A 16 -8.35 28.36 -3.49
C ALA A 16 -9.32 28.90 -4.56
N ARG A 17 -10.54 28.37 -4.63
CA ARG A 17 -11.52 28.73 -5.68
C ARG A 17 -12.63 29.65 -5.19
N LEU A 18 -12.68 29.92 -3.89
CA LEU A 18 -13.77 30.64 -3.23
C LEU A 18 -15.12 30.02 -3.59
N THR A 19 -15.27 28.71 -3.32
CA THR A 19 -16.52 27.99 -3.60
C THR A 19 -17.69 28.70 -2.92
N ASP A 20 -18.69 29.06 -3.72
CA ASP A 20 -19.95 29.65 -3.25
C ASP A 20 -21.05 28.58 -3.28
N ASP A 21 -20.92 27.61 -2.38
CA ASP A 21 -21.90 26.52 -2.20
C ASP A 21 -22.96 26.85 -1.12
N GLY A 22 -22.92 28.07 -0.56
CA GLY A 22 -23.79 28.52 0.52
C GLY A 22 -23.59 27.80 1.85
N LEU A 23 -22.62 26.88 1.93
CA LEU A 23 -22.33 26.05 3.10
C LEU A 23 -20.95 26.33 3.69
N THR A 24 -19.99 26.67 2.82
CA THR A 24 -18.60 26.91 3.20
C THR A 24 -18.47 28.17 4.06
N GLN A 25 -18.09 27.98 5.32
CA GLN A 25 -17.68 29.06 6.21
C GLN A 25 -16.16 29.19 6.21
N TRP A 26 -15.66 30.39 5.97
CA TRP A 26 -14.23 30.68 5.96
C TRP A 26 -13.67 30.70 7.39
N HIS A 27 -12.64 29.90 7.66
CA HIS A 27 -11.97 29.90 8.96
C HIS A 27 -11.32 31.27 9.25
N PRO A 28 -11.34 31.80 10.49
CA PRO A 28 -10.79 33.12 10.81
C PRO A 28 -9.33 33.32 10.35
N ALA A 29 -8.48 32.32 10.58
CA ALA A 29 -7.09 32.34 10.13
C ALA A 29 -6.91 32.47 8.59
N PHE A 30 -7.90 32.05 7.79
CA PHE A 30 -7.89 32.27 6.34
C PHE A 30 -8.26 33.72 6.01
N LEU A 31 -9.26 34.27 6.69
CA LEU A 31 -9.69 35.67 6.52
C LEU A 31 -8.61 36.67 6.97
N GLU A 32 -7.75 36.29 7.91
CA GLU A 32 -6.60 37.09 8.34
C GLU A 32 -5.48 37.14 7.29
N LEU A 33 -5.53 36.32 6.23
CA LEU A 33 -4.48 36.31 5.22
C LEU A 33 -4.42 37.61 4.42
N ALA A 34 -5.56 38.24 4.10
CA ALA A 34 -5.63 39.47 3.33
C ALA A 34 -6.94 40.23 3.60
N ASP A 35 -6.99 41.51 3.20
CA ASP A 35 -8.15 42.37 3.42
C ASP A 35 -9.38 41.98 2.57
N ASN A 36 -9.20 41.11 1.57
CA ASN A 36 -10.26 40.62 0.70
C ASN A 36 -10.14 39.11 0.45
N LEU A 37 -11.27 38.47 0.12
CA LEU A 37 -11.34 37.02 -0.10
C LEU A 37 -10.45 36.55 -1.26
N ASP A 38 -10.41 37.31 -2.35
CA ASP A 38 -9.56 37.00 -3.51
C ASP A 38 -8.07 36.94 -3.13
N GLY A 39 -7.61 37.91 -2.34
CA GLY A 39 -6.26 37.95 -1.81
C GLY A 39 -5.98 36.83 -0.81
N CYS A 40 -6.97 36.42 -0.02
CA CYS A 40 -6.87 35.24 0.84
C CYS A 40 -6.67 33.98 -0.01
N ALA A 41 -7.46 33.81 -1.07
CA ALA A 41 -7.36 32.68 -1.98
C ALA A 41 -6.01 32.65 -2.74
N GLU A 42 -5.50 33.79 -3.19
CA GLU A 42 -4.18 33.88 -3.83
C GLU A 42 -3.02 33.54 -2.88
N LYS A 43 -3.06 34.07 -1.66
CA LYS A 43 -2.06 33.73 -0.63
C LYS A 43 -2.13 32.25 -0.27
N TYR A 44 -3.34 31.69 -0.17
CA TYR A 44 -3.54 30.27 0.08
C TYR A 44 -3.05 29.39 -1.08
N LYS A 45 -3.33 29.74 -2.34
CA LYS A 45 -2.76 29.08 -3.53
C LYS A 45 -1.23 29.07 -3.49
N SER A 46 -0.64 30.20 -3.14
CA SER A 46 0.80 30.35 -3.00
C SER A 46 1.36 29.45 -1.89
N PHE A 47 0.67 29.39 -0.74
CA PHE A 47 1.00 28.48 0.35
C PHE A 47 0.95 27.01 -0.09
N CYS A 48 -0.14 26.57 -0.73
CA CYS A 48 -0.28 25.21 -1.22
C CYS A 48 0.77 24.84 -2.27
N SER A 49 1.13 25.78 -3.16
CA SER A 49 2.17 25.56 -4.19
C SER A 49 3.56 25.41 -3.57
N ARG A 50 3.83 26.11 -2.47
CA ARG A 50 5.07 25.99 -1.69
C ARG A 50 5.08 24.74 -0.81
N TYR A 51 3.92 24.24 -0.41
CA TYR A 51 3.79 23.02 0.37
C TYR A 51 4.20 21.80 -0.46
N LYS A 52 5.47 21.43 -0.34
CA LYS A 52 6.00 20.16 -0.87
C LYS A 52 6.13 19.19 0.28
N PRO A 53 5.44 18.03 0.25
CA PRO A 53 5.69 16.97 1.21
C PRO A 53 7.18 16.65 1.17
N ARG A 54 7.84 16.73 2.33
CA ARG A 54 9.23 16.25 2.41
C ARG A 54 9.21 14.79 1.99
N ALA A 55 10.11 14.43 1.08
CA ALA A 55 10.34 13.02 0.78
C ALA A 55 10.54 12.31 2.12
N LYS A 56 9.72 11.29 2.37
CA LYS A 56 9.96 10.43 3.53
C LYS A 56 11.38 9.91 3.36
N SER A 57 12.20 9.99 4.41
CA SER A 57 13.52 9.37 4.33
C SER A 57 13.32 7.91 3.96
N ASP A 58 14.18 7.39 3.08
CA ASP A 58 14.27 5.96 2.80
C ASP A 58 14.79 5.27 4.05
N ARG A 59 13.96 5.23 5.10
CA ARG A 59 14.16 4.37 6.23
C ARG A 59 13.92 2.98 5.69
N ARG A 60 15.01 2.32 5.27
CA ARG A 60 14.97 0.91 4.89
C ARG A 60 14.28 0.19 6.02
N SER A 61 13.11 -0.34 5.72
CA SER A 61 12.37 -1.19 6.62
C SER A 61 13.30 -2.34 7.01
N HIS A 62 13.78 -2.35 8.26
CA HIS A 62 14.63 -3.44 8.76
C HIS A 62 13.84 -4.74 8.93
N TRP A 63 12.56 -4.77 8.54
CA TRP A 63 11.76 -5.98 8.52
C TRP A 63 12.46 -7.07 7.73
N GLY A 64 12.97 -6.81 6.51
CA GLY A 64 13.70 -7.81 5.74
C GLY A 64 14.93 -8.34 6.49
N CYS A 65 15.84 -7.44 6.89
CA CYS A 65 17.09 -7.84 7.55
C CYS A 65 16.91 -8.45 8.95
N ASN A 66 15.80 -8.17 9.66
CA ASN A 66 15.54 -8.67 11.02
C ASN A 66 14.63 -9.91 11.01
N LEU A 67 13.67 -10.00 10.07
CA LEU A 67 12.71 -11.08 9.97
C LEU A 67 13.24 -12.25 9.14
N LEU A 68 13.91 -12.00 8.01
CA LEU A 68 14.39 -13.08 7.13
C LEU A 68 15.38 -14.01 7.84
N PRO A 69 16.36 -13.54 8.64
CA PRO A 69 17.22 -14.45 9.38
C PRO A 69 16.47 -15.25 10.44
N LYS A 70 15.33 -14.77 10.95
CA LYS A 70 14.51 -15.51 11.92
C LYS A 70 13.69 -16.60 11.24
N ILE A 71 13.12 -16.31 10.07
CA ILE A 71 12.36 -17.29 9.26
C ILE A 71 13.31 -18.38 8.71
N LEU A 72 14.45 -17.99 8.16
CA LEU A 72 15.43 -18.92 7.58
C LEU A 72 16.16 -19.75 8.65
N LYS A 73 16.23 -19.28 9.90
CA LYS A 73 16.81 -20.01 11.04
C LYS A 73 15.77 -20.76 11.87
N VAL A 74 14.51 -20.86 11.44
CA VAL A 74 13.55 -21.76 12.09
C VAL A 74 14.05 -23.18 11.87
N LYS A 75 14.79 -23.71 12.85
CA LYS A 75 14.90 -25.16 13.05
C LYS A 75 13.47 -25.68 13.17
N PRO A 76 13.14 -26.87 12.63
CA PRO A 76 11.81 -27.44 12.82
C PRO A 76 11.49 -27.43 14.31
N GLN A 77 10.53 -26.58 14.68
CA GLN A 77 10.15 -26.39 16.07
C GLN A 77 9.52 -27.71 16.48
N GLN A 78 10.17 -28.43 17.39
CA GLN A 78 9.56 -29.62 17.98
C GLN A 78 8.24 -29.18 18.60
N GLU A 79 7.14 -29.80 18.14
CA GLU A 79 5.81 -29.52 18.65
C GLU A 79 5.82 -29.72 20.17
N SER A 80 5.55 -28.66 20.92
CA SER A 80 5.40 -28.80 22.37
C SER A 80 4.18 -29.67 22.64
N ARG A 81 4.28 -30.63 23.56
CA ARG A 81 3.15 -31.53 23.92
C ARG A 81 1.88 -30.70 24.16
N GLY A 82 0.88 -30.85 23.30
CA GLY A 82 -0.41 -30.16 23.37
C GLY A 82 -0.69 -29.11 22.29
N GLN A 83 0.25 -28.80 21.39
CA GLN A 83 -0.04 -27.95 20.23
C GLN A 83 -0.78 -28.73 19.15
N MET A 84 -1.94 -28.22 18.71
CA MET A 84 -2.65 -28.74 17.55
C MET A 84 -2.09 -28.12 16.27
N LEU A 85 -1.92 -28.94 15.23
CA LEU A 85 -1.59 -28.46 13.88
C LEU A 85 -2.67 -27.51 13.36
N LEU A 86 -2.24 -26.48 12.64
CA LEU A 86 -3.17 -25.54 11.99
C LEU A 86 -3.94 -26.27 10.87
N PRO A 87 -5.22 -25.93 10.62
CA PRO A 87 -6.06 -26.68 9.69
C PRO A 87 -5.50 -26.78 8.25
N TRP A 88 -4.78 -25.76 7.78
CA TRP A 88 -4.16 -25.77 6.46
C TRP A 88 -2.88 -26.62 6.39
N VAL A 89 -2.18 -26.82 7.51
CA VAL A 89 -1.02 -27.73 7.58
C VAL A 89 -1.52 -29.17 7.56
N GLN A 90 -2.60 -29.47 8.29
CA GLN A 90 -3.28 -30.77 8.23
C GLN A 90 -3.79 -31.05 6.82
N ARG A 91 -4.40 -30.06 6.16
CA ARG A 91 -4.83 -30.19 4.75
C ARG A 91 -3.65 -30.42 3.81
N ALA A 92 -2.53 -29.72 3.98
CA ALA A 92 -1.35 -29.91 3.13
C ALA A 92 -0.75 -31.33 3.26
N GLN A 93 -0.87 -31.96 4.43
CA GLN A 93 -0.46 -33.36 4.64
C GLN A 93 -1.38 -34.37 3.93
N THR A 94 -2.61 -33.98 3.57
CA THR A 94 -3.57 -34.84 2.87
C THR A 94 -3.58 -34.67 1.35
N LEU A 95 -2.83 -33.69 0.83
CA LEU A 95 -2.76 -33.45 -0.61
C LEU A 95 -1.81 -34.45 -1.27
N ASP A 96 -2.24 -35.00 -2.39
CA ASP A 96 -1.39 -35.85 -3.21
C ASP A 96 -0.30 -35.01 -3.87
N LEU A 97 0.90 -35.57 -3.97
CA LEU A 97 2.04 -34.89 -4.57
C LEU A 97 1.78 -34.60 -6.05
N ASP A 98 1.08 -35.50 -6.74
CA ASP A 98 0.70 -35.34 -8.14
C ASP A 98 -0.28 -34.18 -8.35
N ASP A 99 -1.23 -33.98 -7.42
CA ASP A 99 -2.15 -32.84 -7.45
C ASP A 99 -1.41 -31.50 -7.28
N ILE A 100 -0.43 -31.47 -6.38
CA ILE A 100 0.41 -30.28 -6.13
C ILE A 100 1.25 -29.96 -7.37
N VAL A 101 1.89 -30.96 -7.96
CA VAL A 101 2.71 -30.79 -9.17
C VAL A 101 1.86 -30.32 -10.35
N THR A 102 0.67 -30.90 -10.52
CA THR A 102 -0.26 -30.52 -11.60
C THR A 102 -0.70 -29.06 -11.46
N ALA A 103 -1.12 -28.64 -10.27
CA ALA A 103 -1.53 -27.26 -10.02
C ALA A 103 -0.37 -26.26 -10.23
N ALA A 104 0.85 -26.63 -9.86
CA ALA A 104 2.04 -25.81 -10.08
C ALA A 104 2.35 -25.65 -11.58
N LEU A 105 2.25 -26.74 -12.36
CA LEU A 105 2.44 -26.71 -13.81
C LEU A 105 1.38 -25.86 -14.53
N ASP A 106 0.12 -25.95 -14.10
CA ASP A 106 -0.97 -25.11 -14.63
C ASP A 106 -0.72 -23.63 -14.36
N PHE A 107 -0.24 -23.28 -13.17
CA PHE A 107 0.13 -21.91 -12.83
C PHE A 107 1.27 -21.37 -13.71
N VAL A 108 2.32 -22.17 -13.92
CA VAL A 108 3.45 -21.82 -14.80
C VAL A 108 2.97 -21.58 -16.23
N ARG A 109 2.12 -22.48 -16.75
CA ARG A 109 1.54 -22.37 -18.09
C ARG A 109 0.66 -21.14 -18.24
N ALA A 110 -0.22 -20.87 -17.26
CA ALA A 110 -1.10 -19.70 -17.28
C ALA A 110 -0.35 -18.37 -17.26
N ASN A 111 0.83 -18.33 -16.62
CA ASN A 111 1.66 -17.14 -16.52
C ASN A 111 2.77 -17.06 -17.61
N SER A 112 2.71 -17.91 -18.64
CA SER A 112 3.65 -17.91 -19.79
C SER A 112 5.13 -18.00 -19.40
N TYR A 113 5.45 -18.64 -18.27
CA TYR A 113 6.84 -18.97 -17.94
C TYR A 113 7.32 -20.11 -18.84
N ALA A 114 8.65 -20.26 -19.01
CA ALA A 114 9.25 -21.33 -19.79
C ALA A 114 8.87 -22.71 -19.22
N TYR A 115 7.77 -23.26 -19.71
CA TYR A 115 7.12 -24.47 -19.20
C TYR A 115 8.06 -25.68 -19.24
N GLU A 116 8.87 -25.80 -20.29
CA GLU A 116 9.86 -26.87 -20.44
C GLU A 116 10.92 -26.86 -19.34
N VAL A 117 11.40 -25.68 -18.94
CA VAL A 117 12.38 -25.50 -17.86
C VAL A 117 11.77 -25.77 -16.48
N ALA A 118 10.46 -25.56 -16.33
CA ALA A 118 9.75 -25.84 -15.10
C ALA A 118 9.48 -27.35 -14.94
N LEU A 119 9.11 -28.05 -16.03
CA LEU A 119 8.86 -29.49 -16.04
C LEU A 119 10.06 -30.30 -15.49
N GLU A 120 11.28 -29.99 -15.93
CA GLU A 120 12.52 -30.64 -15.46
C GLU A 120 12.83 -30.44 -13.98
N LYS A 121 12.17 -29.48 -13.32
CA LYS A 121 12.36 -29.24 -11.88
C LYS A 121 11.32 -29.95 -11.01
N PHE A 122 10.21 -30.38 -11.60
CA PHE A 122 9.13 -31.03 -10.90
C PHE A 122 9.16 -32.57 -11.04
N TYR A 123 9.86 -33.10 -12.05
CA TYR A 123 10.12 -34.53 -12.28
C TYR A 123 11.62 -34.78 -12.42
#